data_AF-A0A7V3JL55-F1
#
_entry.id   AF-A0A7V3JL55-F1
#
_cell.length_a   1.000
_cell.length_b   1.000
_cell.length_c   1.000
_cell.angle_alpha   90.00
_cell.angle_beta   90.00
_cell.angle_gamma   90.00
#
_symmetry.space_group_name_H-M   'P 1'
#
loop_
_entity.id
_entity.type
_entity.pdbx_description
1 polymer ?
#
loop_
_entity_poly.entity_id
_entity_poly.type
_entity_poly.pdbx_seq_one_letter_code
_entity_poly.pdbx_strand_id
1 'polypeptide(L)'
;YRGHFNVINRGCITNLPPDCCVEVPGYVDYHGIHIPIIGDLPLGPAAVCNASISVQRLAVEAAVRGDDFLLRQAFMMDPLTGAVCNPPEIWQMVDEMLIAQEQWLPQYKKAIQEAKERWAKGNLLPTREGFKGAARLPTKTVEEMAADAEAARKLAAEADKARERPPAES
;
A
#
# COMPACT_ATOMS: atom_id res chain seq x y z
N TYR A 1 -3.01 24.08 14.38
CA TYR A 1 -2.45 22.70 14.41
C TYR A 1 -1.58 22.49 13.18
N ARG A 2 -0.51 21.69 13.25
CA ARG A 2 0.33 21.32 12.10
C ARG A 2 0.40 19.80 11.99
N GLY A 3 0.29 19.26 10.78
CA GLY A 3 0.24 17.82 10.55
C GLY A 3 0.26 17.47 9.06
N HIS A 4 0.01 16.21 8.74
CA HIS A 4 -0.15 15.72 7.37
C HIS A 4 -1.63 15.55 7.03
N PHE A 5 -2.00 15.87 5.80
CA PHE A 5 -3.40 15.85 5.35
C PHE A 5 -3.49 15.19 3.97
N ASN A 6 -4.52 14.35 3.81
CA ASN A 6 -4.94 13.86 2.51
C ASN A 6 -5.80 14.93 1.82
N VAL A 7 -5.31 15.45 0.69
CA VAL A 7 -5.98 16.49 -0.10
C VAL A 7 -5.86 16.18 -1.59
N ILE A 8 -6.73 16.78 -2.40
CA ILE A 8 -6.56 16.76 -3.86
C ILE A 8 -5.33 17.60 -4.19
N ASN A 9 -4.40 17.04 -4.97
CA ASN A 9 -3.08 17.60 -5.23
C ASN A 9 -3.13 19.05 -5.71
N ARG A 10 -3.95 19.37 -6.72
CA ARG A 10 -4.12 20.72 -7.30
C ARG A 10 -2.81 21.48 -7.53
N GLY A 11 -1.74 20.74 -7.87
CA GLY A 11 -0.40 21.31 -8.10
C GLY A 11 0.46 21.54 -6.86
N CYS A 12 0.07 21.03 -5.69
CA CYS A 12 0.93 21.02 -4.49
C CYS A 12 2.25 20.29 -4.77
N ILE A 13 2.17 19.09 -5.34
CA ILE A 13 3.29 18.36 -5.93
C ILE A 13 3.18 18.47 -7.45
N THR A 14 4.08 19.23 -8.07
CA THR A 14 3.89 19.74 -9.44
C THR A 14 4.11 18.69 -10.53
N ASN A 15 4.86 17.63 -10.25
CA ASN A 15 5.09 16.51 -11.16
C ASN A 15 4.25 15.26 -10.86
N LEU A 16 3.17 15.40 -10.07
CA LEU A 16 2.10 14.42 -9.94
C LEU A 16 0.80 14.96 -10.56
N PRO A 17 -0.13 14.09 -11.01
CA PRO A 17 -1.40 14.53 -11.56
C PRO A 17 -2.18 15.47 -10.61
N PRO A 18 -2.86 16.52 -11.13
CA PRO A 18 -3.51 17.52 -10.28
C PRO A 18 -4.77 17.00 -9.56
N ASP A 19 -5.36 15.92 -10.08
CA ASP A 19 -6.60 15.28 -9.62
C ASP A 19 -6.36 14.10 -8.67
N CYS A 20 -5.11 13.69 -8.42
CA CYS A 20 -4.85 12.63 -7.45
C CYS A 20 -4.96 13.15 -6.00
N CYS A 21 -5.21 12.24 -5.06
CA CYS A 21 -5.04 12.51 -3.64
C CYS A 21 -3.57 12.38 -3.25
N VAL A 22 -3.07 13.34 -2.48
CA VAL A 22 -1.71 13.34 -1.91
C VAL A 22 -1.79 13.55 -0.41
N GLU A 23 -0.88 12.93 0.32
CA GLU A 23 -0.67 13.19 1.74
C GLU A 23 0.51 14.14 1.94
N VAL A 24 0.24 15.36 2.39
CA VAL A 24 1.24 16.44 2.43
C VAL A 24 1.17 17.21 3.75
N PRO A 25 2.28 17.81 4.20
CA PRO A 25 2.27 18.67 5.38
C PRO A 25 1.37 19.89 5.15
N GLY A 26 0.65 20.29 6.18
CA GLY A 26 -0.19 21.47 6.19
C GLY A 26 -0.37 22.03 7.59
N TYR A 27 -1.15 23.10 7.69
CA TYR A 27 -1.56 23.64 8.98
C TYR A 27 -3.02 24.05 8.98
N VAL A 28 -3.62 24.02 10.17
CA VAL A 28 -5.01 24.41 10.42
C VAL A 28 -5.01 25.64 11.31
N ASP A 29 -5.70 26.67 10.86
CA ASP A 29 -6.00 27.89 11.61
C ASP A 29 -7.50 28.23 11.55
N TYR A 30 -7.88 29.41 12.04
CA TYR A 30 -9.27 29.87 12.05
C TYR A 30 -9.90 29.95 10.64
N HIS A 31 -9.10 30.08 9.59
CA HIS A 31 -9.55 30.20 8.20
C HIS A 31 -9.59 28.85 7.46
N GLY A 32 -9.17 27.75 8.10
CA GLY A 32 -9.25 26.40 7.55
C GLY A 32 -7.91 25.69 7.41
N ILE A 33 -7.84 24.76 6.45
CA ILE A 33 -6.65 23.96 6.15
C ILE A 33 -5.84 24.65 5.05
N HIS A 34 -4.56 24.89 5.32
CA HIS A 34 -3.61 25.49 4.39
C HIS A 34 -2.56 24.48 3.97
N ILE A 35 -2.44 24.28 2.66
CA ILE A 35 -1.49 23.36 2.04
C ILE A 35 -0.47 24.17 1.22
N PRO A 36 0.83 24.15 1.56
CA PRO A 36 1.86 24.82 0.79
C PRO A 36 2.14 24.08 -0.53
N ILE A 37 2.72 24.78 -1.50
CA ILE A 37 3.30 24.15 -2.70
C ILE A 37 4.64 23.52 -2.29
N ILE A 38 4.79 22.24 -2.58
CA ILE A 38 6.04 21.48 -2.37
C ILE A 38 6.93 21.58 -3.62
N GLY A 39 6.32 21.58 -4.80
CA GLY A 39 7.03 21.51 -6.08
C GLY A 39 7.27 20.07 -6.51
N ASP A 40 8.33 19.83 -7.27
CA ASP A 40 8.61 18.50 -7.82
C ASP A 40 9.17 17.57 -6.76
N LEU A 41 8.65 16.34 -6.73
CA LEU A 41 9.36 15.25 -6.06
C LEU A 41 10.58 14.86 -6.90
N PRO A 42 11.66 14.34 -6.28
CA PRO A 42 12.73 13.67 -7.01
C PRO A 42 12.17 12.55 -7.89
N LEU A 43 12.87 12.26 -9.00
CA LEU A 43 12.38 11.36 -10.05
C LEU A 43 11.92 9.99 -9.55
N GLY A 44 12.67 9.38 -8.62
CA GLY A 44 12.35 8.06 -8.06
C GLY A 44 11.02 8.03 -7.31
N PRO A 45 10.85 8.81 -6.23
CA PRO A 45 9.57 8.93 -5.52
C PRO A 45 8.40 9.31 -6.43
N ALA A 46 8.59 10.24 -7.37
CA ALA A 46 7.56 10.61 -8.34
C ALA A 46 7.10 9.40 -9.18
N ALA A 47 8.04 8.57 -9.65
CA ALA A 47 7.71 7.36 -10.41
C ALA A 47 6.92 6.34 -9.58
N VAL A 48 7.32 6.09 -8.33
CA VAL A 48 6.63 5.17 -7.41
C VAL A 48 5.21 5.66 -7.08
N CYS A 49 5.06 6.96 -6.81
CA CYS A 49 3.76 7.57 -6.58
C CYS A 49 2.87 7.44 -7.82
N ASN A 50 3.38 7.73 -9.02
CA ASN A 50 2.60 7.62 -10.27
C ASN A 50 2.14 6.18 -10.57
N ALA A 51 2.96 5.17 -10.27
CA ALA A 51 2.54 3.78 -10.39
C ALA A 51 1.36 3.48 -9.45
N SER A 52 1.46 3.89 -8.19
CA SER A 52 0.38 3.70 -7.19
C SER A 52 -0.90 4.46 -7.56
N ILE A 53 -0.77 5.69 -8.05
CA ILE A 53 -1.89 6.52 -8.53
C ILE A 53 -2.60 5.82 -9.70
N SER A 54 -1.84 5.19 -10.61
CA SER A 54 -2.41 4.49 -11.76
C SER A 54 -3.24 3.26 -11.33
N VAL A 55 -2.75 2.48 -10.36
CA VAL A 55 -3.51 1.35 -9.77
C VAL A 55 -4.80 1.86 -9.12
N GLN A 56 -4.72 2.91 -8.31
CA GLN A 56 -5.87 3.49 -7.63
C GLN A 56 -6.92 4.03 -8.60
N ARG A 57 -6.49 4.68 -9.70
CA ARG A 57 -7.40 5.16 -10.75
C ARG A 57 -8.16 4.01 -11.40
N LEU A 58 -7.47 2.94 -11.80
CA LEU A 58 -8.12 1.77 -12.37
C LEU A 58 -9.11 1.14 -11.39
N ALA A 59 -8.72 1.01 -10.11
CA ALA A 59 -9.58 0.46 -9.08
C ALA A 59 -10.85 1.31 -8.84
N VAL A 60 -10.72 2.64 -8.82
CA VAL A 60 -11.88 3.55 -8.66
C VAL A 60 -12.79 3.48 -9.88
N GLU A 61 -12.25 3.54 -11.10
CA GLU A 61 -13.06 3.43 -12.33
C GLU A 61 -13.79 2.07 -12.39
N ALA A 62 -13.11 0.98 -12.04
CA ALA A 62 -13.71 -0.34 -11.94
C ALA A 62 -14.86 -0.34 -10.92
N ALA A 63 -14.60 0.15 -9.70
CA ALA A 63 -15.56 0.12 -8.60
C ALA A 63 -16.80 0.95 -8.87
N VAL A 64 -16.66 2.12 -9.50
CA VAL A 64 -17.77 3.01 -9.85
C VAL A 64 -18.61 2.43 -10.99
N ARG A 65 -17.97 1.82 -11.99
CA ARG A 65 -18.65 1.28 -13.18
C ARG A 65 -19.16 -0.15 -13.00
N GLY A 66 -18.67 -0.89 -11.99
CA GLY A 66 -18.85 -2.34 -11.89
C GLY A 66 -18.14 -3.10 -13.02
N ASP A 67 -17.01 -2.58 -13.51
CA ASP A 67 -16.26 -3.13 -14.64
C ASP A 67 -15.22 -4.15 -14.14
N ASP A 68 -15.48 -5.44 -14.36
CA ASP A 68 -14.59 -6.55 -13.97
C ASP A 68 -13.26 -6.55 -14.76
N PHE A 69 -13.26 -6.05 -15.99
CA PHE A 69 -12.04 -6.01 -16.78
C PHE A 69 -11.08 -4.94 -16.24
N LEU A 70 -11.59 -3.74 -15.94
CA LEU A 70 -10.80 -2.70 -15.26
C LEU A 70 -10.36 -3.15 -13.86
N LEU A 71 -11.20 -3.90 -13.15
CA LEU A 71 -10.85 -4.46 -11.85
C LEU A 71 -9.61 -5.36 -11.97
N ARG A 72 -9.64 -6.33 -12.88
CA ARG A 72 -8.52 -7.25 -13.12
C ARG A 72 -7.26 -6.53 -13.59
N GLN A 73 -7.40 -5.50 -14.42
CA GLN A 73 -6.27 -4.65 -14.78
C GLN A 73 -5.66 -3.94 -13.58
N ALA A 74 -6.47 -3.43 -12.65
CA ALA A 74 -5.97 -2.81 -11.42
C ALA A 74 -5.11 -3.80 -10.60
N PHE A 75 -5.58 -5.05 -10.44
CA PHE A 75 -4.80 -6.10 -9.79
C PHE A 75 -3.52 -6.46 -10.55
N MET A 76 -3.52 -6.49 -11.88
CA MET A 76 -2.32 -6.73 -12.68
C MET A 76 -1.27 -5.62 -12.56
N MET A 77 -1.73 -4.38 -12.40
CA MET A 77 -0.84 -3.22 -12.28
C MET A 77 -0.27 -3.05 -10.86
N ASP A 78 -0.87 -3.68 -9.85
CA ASP A 78 -0.36 -3.65 -8.48
C ASP A 78 1.02 -4.35 -8.40
N PRO A 79 2.10 -3.63 -8.00
CA PRO A 79 3.46 -4.18 -8.02
C PRO A 79 3.65 -5.42 -7.14
N LEU A 80 2.92 -5.53 -6.03
CA LEU A 80 3.02 -6.68 -5.12
C LEU A 80 2.33 -7.90 -5.72
N THR A 81 1.14 -7.71 -6.28
CA THR A 81 0.39 -8.75 -6.98
C THR A 81 1.16 -9.25 -8.19
N GLY A 82 1.64 -8.35 -9.07
CA GLY A 82 2.42 -8.70 -10.25
C GLY A 82 3.79 -9.33 -9.94
N ALA A 83 4.34 -9.11 -8.75
CA ALA A 83 5.57 -9.77 -8.31
C ALA A 83 5.39 -11.23 -7.90
N VAL A 84 4.19 -11.62 -7.47
CA VAL A 84 3.93 -12.96 -6.91
C VAL A 84 3.00 -13.82 -7.75
N CYS A 85 2.15 -13.20 -8.58
CA CYS A 85 1.17 -13.87 -9.42
C CYS A 85 1.37 -13.58 -10.91
N ASN A 86 1.20 -14.61 -11.74
CA ASN A 86 1.02 -14.45 -13.18
C ASN A 86 -0.44 -14.07 -13.53
N PRO A 87 -0.74 -13.62 -14.76
CA PRO A 87 -2.09 -13.17 -15.09
C PRO A 87 -3.19 -14.22 -14.85
N PRO A 88 -3.06 -15.50 -15.25
CA PRO A 88 -4.05 -16.53 -14.87
C PRO A 88 -4.31 -16.65 -13.36
N GLU A 89 -3.27 -16.60 -12.52
CA GLU A 89 -3.41 -16.62 -11.06
C GLU A 89 -4.16 -15.39 -10.54
N ILE A 90 -3.87 -14.21 -11.10
CA ILE A 90 -4.59 -12.96 -10.77
C ILE A 90 -6.07 -13.08 -11.14
N TRP A 91 -6.39 -13.65 -12.30
CA TRP A 91 -7.78 -13.85 -12.70
C TRP A 91 -8.55 -14.75 -11.73
N GLN A 92 -7.95 -15.85 -11.30
CA GLN A 92 -8.56 -16.73 -10.30
C GLN A 92 -8.68 -16.05 -8.92
N MET A 93 -7.66 -15.31 -8.50
CA MET A 93 -7.68 -14.57 -7.24
C MET A 93 -8.80 -13.52 -7.22
N VAL A 94 -9.01 -12.79 -8.32
CA VAL A 94 -10.11 -11.82 -8.44
C VAL A 94 -11.47 -12.52 -8.39
N ASP A 95 -11.62 -13.69 -9.02
CA ASP A 95 -12.84 -14.49 -8.90
C ASP A 95 -13.13 -14.87 -7.44
N GLU A 96 -12.11 -15.35 -6.72
CA GLU A 96 -12.22 -15.70 -5.30
C GLU A 96 -12.65 -14.49 -4.45
N MET A 97 -12.02 -13.33 -4.66
CA MET A 97 -12.33 -12.11 -3.93
C MET A 97 -13.75 -11.58 -4.23
N LEU A 98 -14.18 -11.62 -5.49
CA LEU A 98 -15.54 -11.22 -5.89
C LEU A 98 -16.60 -12.09 -5.21
N ILE A 99 -16.38 -13.41 -5.17
CA ILE A 99 -17.30 -14.35 -4.50
C ILE A 99 -17.31 -14.09 -2.99
N ALA A 100 -16.14 -13.97 -2.36
CA ALA A 100 -16.02 -13.77 -0.92
C ALA A 100 -16.63 -12.44 -0.44
N GLN A 101 -16.61 -11.41 -1.30
CA GLN A 101 -17.08 -10.06 -0.98
C GLN A 101 -18.45 -9.74 -1.59
N GLU A 102 -19.19 -10.73 -2.10
CA GLU A 102 -20.45 -10.53 -2.83
C GLU A 102 -21.45 -9.61 -2.11
N GLN A 103 -21.59 -9.74 -0.80
CA GLN A 103 -22.50 -8.93 0.01
C GLN A 103 -22.17 -7.41 -0.02
N TRP A 104 -20.91 -7.06 -0.29
CA TRP A 104 -20.40 -5.68 -0.28
C TRP A 104 -20.22 -5.09 -1.69
N LEU A 105 -20.35 -5.91 -2.74
CA LEU A 105 -20.06 -5.55 -4.12
C LEU A 105 -21.29 -5.66 -5.03
N PRO A 106 -22.41 -4.97 -4.72
CA PRO A 106 -23.67 -5.11 -5.45
C PRO A 106 -23.61 -4.68 -6.92
N GLN A 107 -22.62 -3.86 -7.30
CA GLN A 107 -22.38 -3.44 -8.69
C GLN A 107 -21.73 -4.55 -9.53
N TYR A 108 -21.15 -5.58 -8.92
CA TYR A 108 -20.45 -6.68 -9.59
C TYR A 108 -21.30 -7.96 -9.73
N LYS A 109 -22.62 -7.92 -9.51
CA LYS A 109 -23.52 -9.10 -9.53
C LYS A 109 -23.28 -10.05 -10.70
N LYS A 110 -23.17 -9.52 -11.92
CA LYS A 110 -22.91 -10.32 -13.11
C LYS A 110 -21.54 -11.00 -13.05
N ALA A 111 -20.48 -10.25 -12.76
CA ALA A 111 -19.12 -10.78 -12.66
C ALA A 111 -19.00 -11.84 -11.55
N ILE A 112 -19.68 -11.63 -10.41
CA ILE A 112 -19.74 -12.58 -9.30
C ILE A 112 -20.42 -13.89 -9.73
N GLN A 113 -21.55 -13.81 -10.45
CA GLN A 113 -22.23 -14.99 -10.96
C GLN A 113 -21.33 -15.78 -11.93
N GLU A 114 -20.68 -15.09 -12.86
CA GLU A 114 -19.72 -15.71 -13.78
C GLU A 114 -18.51 -16.31 -13.05
N ALA A 115 -18.02 -15.66 -11.99
CA ALA A 115 -16.95 -16.17 -11.14
C ALA A 115 -17.37 -17.45 -10.41
N LYS A 116 -18.59 -17.50 -9.83
CA LYS A 116 -19.14 -18.72 -9.20
C LYS A 116 -19.24 -19.88 -10.18
N GLU A 117 -19.66 -19.61 -11.42
CA GLU A 117 -19.73 -20.61 -12.48
C GLU A 117 -18.35 -21.13 -12.88
N ARG A 118 -17.33 -20.26 -12.98
CA ARG A 118 -15.95 -20.68 -13.20
C ARG A 118 -15.42 -21.52 -12.05
N TRP A 119 -15.69 -21.11 -10.81
CA TRP A 119 -15.26 -21.82 -9.61
C TRP A 119 -15.87 -23.22 -9.51
N ALA A 120 -17.17 -23.35 -9.80
CA ALA A 120 -17.88 -24.62 -9.77
C ALA A 120 -17.36 -25.65 -10.80
N LYS A 121 -16.68 -25.21 -11.87
CA LYS A 121 -16.07 -26.11 -12.86
C LYS A 121 -14.83 -26.84 -12.32
N GLY A 122 -14.24 -26.40 -11.20
CA GLY A 122 -13.18 -27.12 -10.50
C GLY A 122 -11.79 -27.12 -11.18
N ASN A 123 -11.64 -26.50 -12.36
CA ASN A 123 -10.35 -26.37 -13.06
C ASN A 123 -9.50 -25.22 -12.48
N LEU A 124 -9.35 -25.18 -11.15
CA LEU A 124 -8.62 -24.14 -10.44
C LEU A 124 -7.11 -24.38 -10.55
N LEU A 125 -6.36 -23.30 -10.76
CA LEU A 125 -4.91 -23.28 -10.65
C LEU A 125 -4.51 -23.66 -9.21
N PRO A 126 -3.61 -24.64 -9.06
CA PRO A 126 -3.18 -25.08 -7.74
C PRO A 126 -2.35 -23.99 -7.06
N THR A 127 -2.51 -23.87 -5.75
CA THR A 127 -1.59 -23.08 -4.93
C THR A 127 -0.21 -23.74 -4.91
N ARG A 128 0.85 -22.94 -4.87
CA ARG A 128 2.24 -23.45 -4.80
C ARG A 128 2.46 -24.13 -3.44
N GLU A 129 2.55 -25.47 -3.44
CA GLU A 129 2.83 -26.23 -2.23
C GLU A 129 4.17 -25.81 -1.60
N GLY A 130 4.16 -25.63 -0.28
CA GLY A 130 5.35 -25.20 0.46
C GLY A 130 5.73 -23.72 0.29
N PHE A 131 4.95 -22.92 -0.45
CA PHE A 131 5.18 -21.47 -0.55
C PHE A 131 4.90 -20.79 0.79
N LYS A 132 5.94 -20.24 1.43
CA LYS A 132 5.86 -19.61 2.76
C LYS A 132 5.66 -18.08 2.72
N GLY A 133 5.50 -17.50 1.52
CA GLY A 133 5.41 -16.05 1.28
C GLY A 133 6.78 -15.41 0.97
N ALA A 134 6.77 -14.30 0.21
CA ALA A 134 7.99 -13.60 -0.22
C ALA A 134 8.67 -12.77 0.88
N ALA A 135 7.94 -12.41 1.94
CA ALA A 135 8.45 -11.64 3.05
C ALA A 135 7.94 -12.21 4.38
N ARG A 136 8.70 -13.14 4.97
CA ARG A 136 8.60 -13.40 6.42
C ARG A 136 9.92 -13.03 7.05
N LEU A 137 9.90 -11.98 7.86
CA LEU A 137 10.79 -11.99 9.02
C LEU A 137 10.38 -13.22 9.85
N PRO A 138 11.32 -14.09 10.25
CA PRO A 138 11.00 -15.15 11.20
C PRO A 138 10.34 -14.50 12.42
N THR A 139 9.18 -15.04 12.83
CA THR A 139 8.54 -14.61 14.07
C THR A 139 9.52 -14.88 15.19
N LYS A 140 10.07 -13.81 15.76
CA LYS A 140 11.03 -13.90 16.85
C LYS A 140 10.39 -14.58 18.05
N THR A 141 11.14 -15.43 18.73
CA THR A 141 10.65 -16.02 19.98
C THR A 141 10.59 -14.96 21.08
N VAL A 142 9.90 -15.25 22.18
CA VAL A 142 9.81 -14.34 23.32
C VAL A 142 11.20 -14.08 23.91
N GLU A 143 12.08 -15.09 23.91
CA GLU A 143 13.46 -14.97 24.35
C GLU A 143 14.28 -14.07 23.43
N GLU A 144 14.12 -14.20 22.11
CA GLU A 144 14.79 -13.34 21.12
C GLU A 144 14.32 -11.88 21.23
N MET A 145 13.02 -11.65 21.44
CA MET A 145 12.49 -10.30 21.70
C MET A 145 13.03 -9.69 22.99
N ALA A 146 13.22 -10.50 24.04
CA ALA A 146 13.76 -10.05 25.32
C ALA A 146 15.26 -9.69 25.22
N ALA A 147 16.04 -10.52 24.52
CA ALA A 147 17.46 -10.25 24.27
C ALA A 147 17.67 -8.98 23.44
N ASP A 148 16.87 -8.78 22.40
CA ASP A 148 16.90 -7.55 21.60
C ASP A 148 16.50 -6.31 22.41
N ALA A 149 15.52 -6.43 23.31
CA ALA A 149 15.12 -5.35 24.19
C ALA A 149 16.24 -4.97 25.18
N GLU A 150 16.97 -5.96 25.70
CA GLU A 150 18.13 -5.73 26.56
C GLU A 150 19.29 -5.09 25.79
N ALA A 151 19.59 -5.58 24.58
CA ALA A 151 20.59 -5.00 23.70
C ALA A 151 20.24 -3.56 23.28
N ALA A 152 18.98 -3.28 22.95
CA ALA A 152 18.49 -1.95 22.61
C ALA A 152 18.57 -0.99 23.81
N ARG A 153 18.23 -1.46 25.03
CA ARG A 153 18.40 -0.68 26.26
C ARG A 153 19.87 -0.37 26.55
N LYS A 154 20.76 -1.33 26.30
CA LYS A 154 22.21 -1.15 26.47
C LYS A 154 22.78 -0.15 25.48
N LEU A 155 22.40 -0.25 24.20
CA LEU A 155 22.75 0.72 23.15
C LEU A 155 22.24 2.14 23.47
N ALA A 156 21.00 2.26 23.94
CA ALA A 156 20.44 3.55 24.35
C ALA A 156 21.21 4.14 25.55
N ALA A 157 21.54 3.32 26.55
CA ALA A 157 22.32 3.75 27.71
C ALA A 157 23.78 4.11 27.36
N GLU A 158 24.40 3.43 26.39
CA GLU A 158 25.74 3.76 25.89
C GLU A 158 25.73 5.05 25.04
N ALA A 159 24.67 5.28 24.25
CA ALA A 159 24.49 6.51 23.49
C ALA A 159 24.28 7.73 24.41
N ASP A 160 23.53 7.58 25.51
CA ASP A 160 23.37 8.66 26.50
C ASP A 160 24.69 8.97 27.22
N LYS A 161 25.47 7.94 27.63
CA LYS A 161 26.80 8.15 28.25
C LYS A 161 27.82 8.77 27.30
N ALA A 162 27.75 8.48 25.99
CA ALA A 162 28.60 9.11 24.99
C ALA A 162 28.33 10.61 24.84
N ARG A 163 27.10 11.05 25.16
CA ARG A 163 26.65 12.43 25.12
C ARG A 163 27.07 13.25 26.35
N GLU A 164 27.42 12.58 27.46
CA GLU A 164 27.89 13.18 28.72
C GLU A 164 29.42 13.21 28.90
N ARG A 165 30.21 12.95 27.85
CA ARG A 165 31.68 13.08 27.96
C ARG A 165 32.05 14.55 28.25
N PRO A 166 32.90 14.84 29.26
CA PRO A 166 33.33 16.20 29.52
C PRO A 166 34.11 16.74 28.31
N PRO A 167 34.03 18.04 28.01
CA PRO A 167 34.83 18.64 26.94
C PRO A 167 36.30 18.37 27.22
N ALA A 168 37.05 17.95 26.19
CA ALA A 168 38.48 17.75 26.30
C ALA A 168 39.13 19.05 26.80
N GLU A 169 39.87 18.96 27.89
CA GLU A 169 40.66 20.08 28.43
C GLU A 169 41.70 20.53 27.39
N SER A 170 41.86 21.85 27.34
CA SER A 170 42.55 22.67 26.32
C SER A 170 43.99 22.28 26.00
#